data_AF-A0A816QKB8-F1
#
_entry.id   AF-A0A816QKB8-F1
#
_cell.length_a   1.000
_cell.length_b   1.000
_cell.length_c   1.000
_cell.angle_alpha   90.00
_cell.angle_beta   90.00
_cell.angle_gamma   90.00
#
_symmetry.space_group_name_H-M   'P 1'
#
loop_
_entity.id
_entity.type
_entity.pdbx_description
1 polymer ?
#
loop_
_entity_poly.entity_id
_entity_poly.type
_entity_poly.pdbx_seq_one_letter_code
_entity_poly.pdbx_strand_id
1 'polypeptide(L)'
;MNEKKEFPENTREDSLNEETKSLISSLPSHKDFLGKQLYNYQGCWYYPNTLQGVLNFQKGFKPQETDIILASFPKSGTTWLKALTIALFERFNNTSSSNHPLQSDNPHGLVPFLEMSLYHKTSTPDLTKFSSSPRLFSTHMPFHTLQAPFKDDSSRCKIVYVCRNVKDVLVSQWYFRCAYLGKEINKTGKTSNNLNHSSFFRKGEVGDSNNHLTPQMETKIDMIIEEKYKGSGFKY
;
A
#
# COMPACT_ATOMS: atom_id res chain seq x y z
N MET A 1 19.80 12.81 26.54
CA MET A 1 19.02 11.56 26.52
C MET A 1 18.62 11.33 25.07
N ASN A 2 19.24 10.38 24.38
CA ASN A 2 18.96 10.14 22.95
C ASN A 2 17.56 9.53 22.81
N GLU A 3 16.59 10.32 22.32
CA GLU A 3 15.32 9.79 21.85
C GLU A 3 15.61 8.75 20.78
N LYS A 4 15.36 7.47 21.09
CA LYS A 4 15.33 6.41 20.08
C LYS A 4 14.26 6.83 19.07
N LYS A 5 14.69 7.21 17.86
CA LYS A 5 13.77 7.42 16.73
C LYS A 5 12.98 6.13 16.52
N GLU A 6 11.74 6.12 16.96
CA GLU A 6 10.84 5.00 16.76
C GLU A 6 10.54 4.83 15.27
N PHE A 7 10.91 3.68 14.75
CA PHE A 7 10.67 3.34 13.35
C PHE A 7 9.20 2.98 13.10
N PRO A 8 8.72 3.09 11.84
CA PRO A 8 7.39 2.62 11.43
C PRO A 8 7.03 1.23 11.97
N GLU A 9 5.80 1.03 12.48
CA GLU A 9 5.34 -0.28 12.98
C GLU A 9 5.51 -1.38 11.91
N ASN A 10 5.23 -1.08 10.64
CA ASN A 10 5.38 -2.04 9.54
C ASN A 10 6.83 -2.48 9.24
N THR A 11 7.85 -1.81 9.81
CA THR A 11 9.28 -2.14 9.66
C THR A 11 9.90 -2.82 10.88
N ARG A 12 9.09 -3.05 11.93
CA ARG A 12 9.53 -3.69 13.17
C ARG A 12 9.42 -5.22 13.06
N GLU A 13 10.09 -5.92 13.97
CA GLU A 13 10.09 -7.39 14.12
C GLU A 13 9.51 -7.82 15.48
N ASP A 14 9.11 -6.86 16.31
CA ASP A 14 8.69 -7.02 17.71
C ASP A 14 7.35 -7.74 17.88
N SER A 15 6.55 -7.82 16.82
CA SER A 15 5.15 -8.32 16.82
C SER A 15 4.93 -9.51 15.88
N LEU A 16 6.02 -10.18 15.48
CA LEU A 16 5.95 -11.35 14.61
C LEU A 16 5.55 -12.61 15.39
N ASN A 17 4.65 -13.41 14.82
CA ASN A 17 4.34 -14.75 15.30
C ASN A 17 5.48 -15.74 14.94
N GLU A 18 5.55 -16.85 15.67
CA GLU A 18 6.64 -17.82 15.55
C GLU A 18 6.72 -18.46 14.16
N GLU A 19 5.58 -18.69 13.52
CA GLU A 19 5.53 -19.24 12.17
C GLU A 19 6.16 -18.27 11.15
N THR A 20 5.87 -16.97 11.27
CA THR A 20 6.44 -15.94 10.40
C THR A 20 7.94 -15.80 10.65
N LYS A 21 8.39 -15.83 11.92
CA LYS A 21 9.83 -15.82 12.26
C LYS A 21 10.55 -17.01 11.63
N SER A 22 9.99 -18.21 11.76
CA SER A 22 10.53 -19.43 11.17
C SER A 22 10.64 -19.32 9.65
N LEU A 23 9.58 -18.89 8.96
CA LEU A 23 9.61 -18.71 7.51
C LEU A 23 10.68 -17.69 7.10
N ILE A 24 10.69 -16.52 7.71
CA ILE A 24 11.60 -15.41 7.41
C ILE A 24 13.07 -15.84 7.52
N SER A 25 13.41 -16.70 8.50
CA SER A 25 14.77 -17.24 8.67
C SER A 25 15.29 -18.04 7.47
N SER A 26 14.39 -18.56 6.63
CA SER A 26 14.72 -19.34 5.43
C SER A 26 14.72 -18.53 4.13
N LEU A 27 14.21 -17.29 4.15
CA LEU A 27 14.04 -16.48 2.96
C LEU A 27 15.31 -15.68 2.62
N PRO A 28 15.58 -15.42 1.32
CA PRO A 28 16.59 -14.45 0.93
C PRO A 28 16.30 -13.08 1.56
N SER A 29 17.33 -12.44 2.09
CA SER A 29 17.18 -11.20 2.86
C SER A 29 18.09 -10.10 2.30
N HIS A 30 17.65 -8.85 2.34
CA HIS A 30 18.42 -7.69 1.91
C HIS A 30 18.13 -6.49 2.84
N LYS A 31 19.14 -5.68 3.14
CA LYS A 31 18.94 -4.41 3.85
C LYS A 31 18.58 -3.28 2.90
N ASP A 32 17.51 -2.56 3.17
CA ASP A 32 17.19 -1.36 2.41
C ASP A 32 18.20 -0.23 2.66
N PHE A 33 18.01 0.93 2.01
CA PHE A 33 18.89 2.10 2.17
C PHE A 33 18.88 2.71 3.59
N LEU A 34 17.98 2.27 4.47
CA LEU A 34 17.90 2.65 5.87
C LEU A 34 18.50 1.57 6.80
N GLY A 35 19.06 0.51 6.23
CA GLY A 35 19.58 -0.64 6.97
C GLY A 35 18.49 -1.56 7.51
N LYS A 36 17.23 -1.40 7.09
CA LYS A 36 16.10 -2.24 7.52
C LYS A 36 16.04 -3.52 6.71
N GLN A 37 15.75 -4.62 7.40
CA GLN A 37 15.72 -5.92 6.78
C GLN A 37 14.45 -6.10 5.94
N LEU A 38 14.65 -6.52 4.70
CA LEU A 38 13.63 -7.00 3.78
C LEU A 38 13.85 -8.48 3.55
N TYR A 39 12.75 -9.19 3.29
CA TYR A 39 12.73 -10.62 2.99
C TYR A 39 12.00 -10.86 1.68
N ASN A 40 12.60 -11.69 0.82
CA ASN A 40 12.03 -12.04 -0.48
C ASN A 40 11.06 -13.20 -0.30
N TYR A 41 9.77 -12.93 -0.51
CA TYR A 41 8.70 -13.93 -0.50
C TYR A 41 7.99 -13.89 -1.85
N GLN A 42 7.89 -15.04 -2.52
CA GLN A 42 7.25 -15.15 -3.85
C GLN A 42 7.79 -14.14 -4.90
N GLY A 43 9.08 -13.80 -4.83
CA GLY A 43 9.71 -12.86 -5.75
C GLY A 43 9.53 -11.39 -5.42
N CYS A 44 8.83 -11.05 -4.33
CA CYS A 44 8.65 -9.67 -3.86
C CYS A 44 9.32 -9.43 -2.51
N TRP A 45 9.81 -8.21 -2.29
CA TRP A 45 10.51 -7.82 -1.07
C TRP A 45 9.55 -7.18 -0.07
N TYR A 46 9.48 -7.73 1.13
CA TYR A 46 8.59 -7.27 2.20
C TYR A 46 9.35 -6.90 3.46
N TYR A 47 8.83 -5.91 4.18
CA TYR A 47 9.17 -5.76 5.59
C TYR A 47 8.49 -6.85 6.42
N PRO A 48 9.08 -7.26 7.56
CA PRO A 48 8.60 -8.40 8.35
C PRO A 48 7.12 -8.31 8.72
N ASN A 49 6.71 -7.18 9.29
CA ASN A 49 5.33 -6.96 9.73
C ASN A 49 4.33 -6.86 8.57
N THR A 50 4.78 -6.46 7.39
CA THR A 50 3.96 -6.51 6.16
C THR A 50 3.85 -7.94 5.65
N LEU A 51 4.94 -8.71 5.69
CA LEU A 51 4.93 -10.13 5.30
C LEU A 51 4.02 -10.95 6.20
N GLN A 52 4.03 -10.72 7.52
CA GLN A 52 3.07 -11.34 8.44
C GLN A 52 1.62 -11.07 8.00
N GLY A 53 1.32 -9.81 7.68
CA GLY A 53 -0.01 -9.42 7.23
C GLY A 53 -0.43 -10.08 5.92
N VAL A 54 0.52 -10.26 5.00
CA VAL A 54 0.34 -11.04 3.77
C VAL A 54 0.01 -12.50 4.08
N LEU A 55 0.79 -13.16 4.93
CA LEU A 55 0.57 -14.57 5.29
C LEU A 55 -0.77 -14.78 6.00
N ASN A 56 -1.12 -13.87 6.90
CA ASN A 56 -2.40 -13.86 7.60
C ASN A 56 -3.58 -13.69 6.64
N PHE A 57 -3.45 -12.74 5.68
CA PHE A 57 -4.43 -12.54 4.62
C PHE A 57 -4.61 -13.82 3.79
N GLN A 58 -3.52 -14.44 3.35
CA GLN A 58 -3.58 -15.66 2.53
C GLN A 58 -4.28 -16.83 3.23
N LYS A 59 -4.12 -16.93 4.56
CA LYS A 59 -4.75 -17.99 5.36
C LYS A 59 -6.23 -17.74 5.65
N GLY A 60 -6.61 -16.48 5.80
CA GLY A 60 -7.86 -16.12 6.47
C GLY A 60 -8.87 -15.34 5.64
N PHE A 61 -8.45 -14.66 4.58
CA PHE A 61 -9.34 -13.85 3.78
C PHE A 61 -10.35 -14.71 3.03
N LYS A 62 -11.63 -14.40 3.22
CA LYS A 62 -12.75 -15.03 2.53
C LYS A 62 -13.37 -14.01 1.57
N PRO A 63 -13.06 -14.10 0.27
CA PRO A 63 -13.57 -13.17 -0.72
C PRO A 63 -15.08 -13.34 -0.90
N GLN A 64 -15.76 -12.23 -1.14
CA GLN A 64 -17.15 -12.21 -1.57
C GLN A 64 -17.24 -11.63 -2.98
N GLU A 65 -18.20 -12.10 -3.78
CA GLU A 65 -18.42 -11.61 -5.15
C GLU A 65 -18.65 -10.09 -5.20
N THR A 66 -19.29 -9.54 -4.17
CA THR A 66 -19.54 -8.11 -4.05
C THR A 66 -18.33 -7.30 -3.61
N ASP A 67 -17.22 -7.91 -3.19
CA ASP A 67 -16.06 -7.15 -2.75
C ASP A 67 -15.45 -6.32 -3.88
N ILE A 68 -14.94 -5.14 -3.52
CA ILE A 68 -14.13 -4.31 -4.41
C ILE A 68 -12.78 -4.06 -3.74
N ILE A 69 -11.71 -4.50 -4.40
CA ILE A 69 -10.34 -4.33 -3.93
C ILE A 69 -9.64 -3.27 -4.78
N LEU A 70 -9.26 -2.17 -4.13
CA LEU A 70 -8.47 -1.09 -4.73
C LEU A 70 -6.98 -1.41 -4.60
N ALA A 71 -6.36 -1.81 -5.71
CA ALA A 71 -4.97 -2.24 -5.75
C ALA A 71 -4.08 -1.16 -6.37
N SER A 72 -2.87 -1.00 -5.86
CA SER A 72 -1.86 -0.16 -6.49
C SER A 72 -0.47 -0.53 -5.99
N PHE A 73 0.58 -0.24 -6.75
CA PHE A 73 1.90 -0.10 -6.13
C PHE A 73 1.90 1.14 -5.22
N PRO A 74 2.64 1.15 -4.08
CA PRO A 74 2.72 2.32 -3.22
C PRO A 74 3.04 3.61 -4.00
N LYS A 75 2.37 4.71 -3.64
CA LYS A 75 2.55 6.06 -4.24
C LYS A 75 2.09 6.21 -5.70
N SER A 76 1.29 5.26 -6.19
CA SER A 76 0.67 5.32 -7.52
C SER A 76 -0.73 5.96 -7.55
N GLY A 77 -1.17 6.62 -6.47
CA GLY A 77 -2.47 7.29 -6.42
C GLY A 77 -3.53 6.63 -5.52
N THR A 78 -3.14 5.75 -4.60
CA THR A 78 -4.05 4.99 -3.73
C THR A 78 -5.01 5.88 -2.92
N THR A 79 -4.51 6.98 -2.33
CA THR A 79 -5.33 7.91 -1.56
C THR A 79 -6.44 8.52 -2.41
N TRP A 80 -6.10 8.89 -3.66
CA TRP A 80 -7.05 9.46 -4.62
C TRP A 80 -8.06 8.42 -5.09
N LEU A 81 -7.61 7.21 -5.43
CA LEU A 81 -8.49 6.10 -5.82
C LEU A 81 -9.49 5.74 -4.71
N LYS A 82 -9.05 5.70 -3.44
CA LYS A 82 -9.94 5.49 -2.29
C LYS A 82 -10.98 6.59 -2.17
N ALA A 83 -10.55 7.85 -2.21
CA ALA A 83 -11.44 9.01 -2.10
C ALA A 83 -12.49 9.03 -3.23
N LEU A 84 -12.07 8.81 -4.48
CA LEU A 84 -12.99 8.74 -5.61
C LEU A 84 -14.01 7.61 -5.49
N THR A 85 -13.56 6.45 -5.02
CA THR A 85 -14.45 5.30 -4.82
C THR A 85 -15.51 5.65 -3.76
N ILE A 86 -15.10 6.18 -2.60
CA ILE A 86 -16.04 6.59 -1.55
C ILE A 86 -17.03 7.63 -2.09
N ALA A 87 -16.55 8.67 -2.76
CA ALA A 87 -17.40 9.72 -3.32
C ALA A 87 -18.40 9.20 -4.36
N LEU A 88 -18.02 8.20 -5.16
CA LEU A 88 -18.91 7.55 -6.10
C LEU A 88 -20.03 6.78 -5.40
N PHE A 89 -19.70 6.05 -4.33
CA PHE A 89 -20.68 5.30 -3.53
C PHE A 89 -21.66 6.20 -2.78
N GLU A 90 -21.16 7.26 -2.14
CA GLU A 90 -22.02 8.24 -1.46
C GLU A 90 -22.98 8.92 -2.44
N ARG A 91 -22.48 9.31 -3.62
CA ARG A 91 -23.33 9.86 -4.69
C ARG A 91 -24.39 8.86 -5.16
N PHE A 92 -24.03 7.59 -5.31
CA PHE A 92 -24.97 6.55 -5.73
C PHE A 92 -26.07 6.31 -4.68
N ASN A 93 -25.73 6.41 -3.40
CA ASN A 93 -26.66 6.25 -2.29
C ASN A 93 -27.52 7.50 -2.00
N ASN A 94 -27.41 8.56 -2.81
CA ASN A 94 -28.12 9.84 -2.65
C ASN A 94 -27.93 10.48 -1.26
N THR A 95 -26.77 10.28 -0.63
CA THR A 95 -26.49 10.93 0.66
C THR A 95 -26.23 12.42 0.46
N SER A 96 -26.78 13.27 1.35
CA SER A 96 -26.58 14.71 1.26
C SER A 96 -25.11 15.08 1.42
N SER A 97 -24.64 16.02 0.60
CA SER A 97 -23.22 16.46 0.57
C SER A 97 -22.74 17.10 1.88
N SER A 98 -23.64 17.45 2.78
CA SER A 98 -23.33 18.13 4.05
C SER A 98 -22.60 17.25 5.06
N ASN A 99 -22.70 15.92 4.97
CA ASN A 99 -22.08 14.97 5.91
C ASN A 99 -21.23 13.90 5.19
N HIS A 100 -20.47 14.29 4.18
CA HIS A 100 -19.69 13.35 3.40
C HIS A 100 -18.50 12.80 4.23
N PRO A 101 -18.28 11.47 4.34
CA PRO A 101 -17.24 10.88 5.19
C PRO A 101 -15.82 11.43 4.95
N LEU A 102 -15.49 11.75 3.70
CA LEU A 102 -14.21 12.36 3.32
C LEU A 102 -13.94 13.77 3.90
N GLN A 103 -14.94 14.43 4.49
CA GLN A 103 -14.75 15.73 5.16
C GLN A 103 -14.15 15.56 6.56
N SER A 104 -14.50 14.48 7.25
CA SER A 104 -14.03 14.17 8.61
C SER A 104 -12.91 13.13 8.64
N ASP A 105 -12.95 12.16 7.72
CA ASP A 105 -12.12 10.96 7.80
C ASP A 105 -11.12 10.87 6.65
N ASN A 106 -9.94 10.34 6.98
CA ASN A 106 -8.93 10.03 5.98
C ASN A 106 -9.39 8.84 5.12
N PRO A 107 -9.24 8.89 3.77
CA PRO A 107 -9.61 7.77 2.89
C PRO A 107 -8.99 6.42 3.29
N HIS A 108 -7.81 6.43 3.91
CA HIS A 108 -7.13 5.22 4.37
C HIS A 108 -7.82 4.54 5.57
N GLY A 109 -8.60 5.28 6.37
CA GLY A 109 -9.42 4.71 7.45
C GLY A 109 -10.74 4.14 6.94
N LEU A 110 -11.32 4.76 5.91
CA LEU A 110 -12.59 4.34 5.29
C LEU A 110 -12.42 3.10 4.39
N VAL A 111 -11.30 3.00 3.68
CA VAL A 111 -10.95 1.82 2.87
C VAL A 111 -9.63 1.26 3.41
N PRO A 112 -9.65 0.29 4.34
CA PRO A 112 -8.44 -0.19 5.00
C PRO A 112 -7.57 -1.03 4.07
N PHE A 113 -6.28 -1.13 4.41
CA PHE A 113 -5.37 -2.05 3.73
C PHE A 113 -5.53 -3.48 4.27
N LEU A 114 -5.58 -4.47 3.39
CA LEU A 114 -5.69 -5.88 3.77
C LEU A 114 -4.47 -6.30 4.59
N GLU A 115 -3.28 -6.20 4.02
CA GLU A 115 -2.03 -6.69 4.61
C GLU A 115 -1.42 -5.75 5.66
N MET A 116 -1.71 -4.45 5.60
CA MET A 116 -1.09 -3.47 6.52
C MET A 116 -2.00 -3.06 7.68
N SER A 117 -3.32 -3.31 7.60
CA SER A 117 -4.27 -2.89 8.63
C SER A 117 -5.09 -4.07 9.15
N LEU A 118 -5.90 -4.71 8.30
CA LEU A 118 -6.85 -5.73 8.76
C LEU A 118 -6.16 -7.01 9.21
N TYR A 119 -5.25 -7.55 8.38
CA TYR A 119 -4.60 -8.84 8.62
C TYR A 119 -3.23 -8.72 9.30
N HIS A 120 -2.83 -7.50 9.69
CA HIS A 120 -1.48 -7.25 10.22
C HIS A 120 -1.14 -8.11 11.46
N LYS A 121 -2.12 -8.34 12.36
CA LYS A 121 -1.91 -9.08 13.63
C LYS A 121 -2.57 -10.45 13.68
N THR A 122 -3.58 -10.71 12.86
CA THR A 122 -4.39 -11.94 12.91
C THR A 122 -4.86 -12.35 11.53
N SER A 123 -5.06 -13.66 11.32
CA SER A 123 -5.71 -14.21 10.14
C SER A 123 -7.24 -14.14 10.20
N THR A 124 -7.84 -13.82 11.34
CA THR A 124 -9.30 -13.73 11.50
C THR A 124 -9.73 -12.37 12.05
N PRO A 125 -9.49 -11.27 11.31
CA PRO A 125 -9.96 -9.96 11.75
C PRO A 125 -11.48 -9.87 11.73
N ASP A 126 -12.03 -9.07 12.64
CA ASP A 126 -13.45 -8.73 12.62
C ASP A 126 -13.75 -7.79 11.45
N LEU A 127 -14.46 -8.30 10.43
CA LEU A 127 -14.87 -7.54 9.26
C LEU A 127 -16.30 -7.00 9.36
N THR A 128 -16.99 -7.17 10.50
CA THR A 128 -18.39 -6.76 10.66
C THR A 128 -18.59 -5.25 10.47
N LYS A 129 -17.55 -4.44 10.76
CA LYS A 129 -17.55 -2.98 10.51
C LYS A 129 -17.63 -2.61 9.02
N PHE A 130 -17.34 -3.56 8.13
CA PHE A 130 -17.42 -3.40 6.68
C PHE A 130 -18.58 -4.21 6.09
N SER A 131 -19.64 -4.48 6.87
CA SER A 131 -20.76 -5.33 6.43
C SER A 131 -21.68 -4.67 5.39
N SER A 132 -21.54 -3.37 5.12
CA SER A 132 -22.23 -2.73 4.01
C SER A 132 -21.70 -3.30 2.69
N SER A 133 -22.60 -3.90 1.89
CA SER A 133 -22.24 -4.38 0.57
C SER A 133 -22.30 -3.23 -0.44
N PRO A 134 -21.27 -3.05 -1.28
CA PRO A 134 -20.05 -3.84 -1.38
C PRO A 134 -18.99 -3.45 -0.33
N ARG A 135 -18.24 -4.44 0.17
CA ARG A 135 -17.12 -4.18 1.07
C ARG A 135 -15.96 -3.59 0.28
N LEU A 136 -15.40 -2.49 0.76
CA LEU A 136 -14.28 -1.80 0.12
C LEU A 136 -12.98 -2.09 0.85
N PHE A 137 -12.02 -2.66 0.14
CA PHE A 137 -10.68 -2.93 0.66
C PHE A 137 -9.61 -2.34 -0.26
N SER A 138 -8.38 -2.28 0.24
CA SER A 138 -7.23 -1.87 -0.55
C SER A 138 -6.00 -2.73 -0.29
N THR A 139 -5.06 -2.73 -1.23
CA THR A 139 -3.84 -3.52 -1.09
C THR A 139 -2.69 -2.98 -1.93
N HIS A 140 -1.47 -3.24 -1.45
CA HIS A 140 -0.22 -3.14 -2.18
C HIS A 140 0.38 -4.50 -2.55
N MET A 141 -0.33 -5.60 -2.26
CA MET A 141 0.10 -6.94 -2.63
C MET A 141 0.20 -7.07 -4.16
N PRO A 142 1.25 -7.72 -4.68
CA PRO A 142 1.29 -8.10 -6.08
C PRO A 142 0.18 -9.11 -6.38
N PHE A 143 -0.26 -9.15 -7.63
CA PHE A 143 -1.43 -9.94 -8.04
C PHE A 143 -1.33 -11.42 -7.65
N HIS A 144 -0.15 -12.03 -7.81
CA HIS A 144 0.06 -13.45 -7.48
C HIS A 144 -0.10 -13.77 -5.99
N THR A 145 0.22 -12.82 -5.11
CA THR A 145 0.02 -12.97 -3.66
C THR A 145 -1.43 -12.71 -3.29
N LEU A 146 -2.03 -11.67 -3.89
CA LEU A 146 -3.43 -11.29 -3.69
C LEU A 146 -4.38 -12.43 -4.09
N GLN A 147 -4.04 -13.21 -5.12
CA GLN A 147 -4.91 -14.25 -5.64
C GLN A 147 -4.93 -15.55 -4.85
N ALA A 148 -4.00 -15.75 -3.90
CA ALA A 148 -3.90 -17.01 -3.17
C ALA A 148 -5.21 -17.46 -2.47
N PRO A 149 -6.07 -16.56 -1.95
CA PRO A 149 -7.38 -16.95 -1.42
C PRO A 149 -8.48 -17.20 -2.47
N PHE A 150 -8.31 -16.77 -3.73
CA PHE A 150 -9.30 -16.97 -4.79
C PHE A 150 -9.11 -18.36 -5.40
N LYS A 151 -9.82 -19.37 -4.86
CA LYS A 151 -9.67 -20.77 -5.28
C LYS A 151 -10.46 -21.11 -6.54
N ASP A 152 -11.62 -20.48 -6.73
CA ASP A 152 -12.57 -20.78 -7.81
C ASP A 152 -13.10 -19.50 -8.49
N ASP A 153 -13.49 -19.58 -9.76
CA ASP A 153 -14.02 -18.44 -10.52
C ASP A 153 -15.31 -17.84 -9.91
N SER A 154 -16.09 -18.66 -9.17
CA SER A 154 -17.27 -18.23 -8.42
C SER A 154 -16.96 -17.34 -7.20
N SER A 155 -15.68 -17.10 -6.90
CA SER A 155 -15.21 -16.27 -5.78
C SER A 155 -14.50 -14.98 -6.23
N ARG A 156 -14.55 -14.65 -7.53
CA ARG A 156 -13.87 -13.46 -8.08
C ARG A 156 -14.58 -12.17 -7.66
N CYS A 157 -13.96 -11.45 -6.75
CA CYS A 157 -14.28 -10.05 -6.46
C CYS A 157 -13.79 -9.11 -7.58
N LYS A 158 -14.25 -7.85 -7.57
CA LYS A 158 -13.76 -6.83 -8.49
C LYS A 158 -12.44 -6.25 -7.97
N ILE A 159 -11.44 -6.16 -8.84
CA ILE A 159 -10.15 -5.53 -8.53
C ILE A 159 -9.98 -4.32 -9.44
N VAL A 160 -9.76 -3.16 -8.84
CA VAL A 160 -9.45 -1.92 -9.55
C VAL A 160 -8.00 -1.57 -9.29
N TYR A 161 -7.16 -1.65 -10.32
CA TYR A 161 -5.74 -1.33 -10.21
C TYR A 161 -5.43 0.06 -10.76
N VAL A 162 -4.68 0.87 -10.00
CA VAL A 162 -4.11 2.14 -10.49
C VAL A 162 -2.60 2.04 -10.60
N CYS A 163 -2.08 2.39 -11.78
CA CYS A 163 -0.66 2.51 -12.07
C CYS A 163 -0.27 3.98 -12.28
N ARG A 164 1.01 4.27 -12.07
CA ARG A 164 1.62 5.57 -12.35
C ARG A 164 2.99 5.33 -12.97
N ASN A 165 3.47 6.29 -13.78
CA ASN A 165 4.83 6.26 -14.31
C ASN A 165 5.85 5.98 -13.19
N VAL A 166 6.73 5.00 -13.41
CA VAL A 166 7.66 4.48 -12.40
C VAL A 166 8.63 5.57 -11.91
N LYS A 167 9.03 6.50 -12.78
CA LYS A 167 9.93 7.61 -12.42
C LYS A 167 9.28 8.55 -11.41
N ASP A 168 8.02 8.92 -11.64
CA ASP A 168 7.23 9.74 -10.70
C ASP A 168 6.94 9.00 -9.40
N VAL A 169 6.68 7.69 -9.46
CA VAL A 169 6.49 6.83 -8.28
C VAL A 169 7.75 6.83 -7.42
N LEU A 170 8.93 6.68 -8.03
CA LEU A 170 10.21 6.67 -7.33
C LEU A 170 10.44 7.98 -6.58
N VAL A 171 10.23 9.12 -7.24
CA VAL A 171 10.34 10.44 -6.60
C VAL A 171 9.32 10.60 -5.49
N SER A 172 8.06 10.24 -5.74
CA SER A 172 7.01 10.33 -4.71
C SER A 172 7.28 9.44 -3.50
N GLN A 173 7.89 8.27 -3.69
CA GLN A 173 8.26 7.34 -2.63
C GLN A 173 9.46 7.85 -1.84
N TRP A 174 10.45 8.45 -2.50
CA TRP A 174 11.60 9.06 -1.84
C TRP A 174 11.17 10.15 -0.86
N TYR A 175 10.41 11.15 -1.34
CA TYR A 175 9.92 12.24 -0.50
C TYR A 175 9.00 11.73 0.62
N PHE A 176 8.11 10.78 0.32
CA PHE A 176 7.26 10.19 1.35
C PHE A 176 8.08 9.52 2.47
N ARG A 177 9.17 8.81 2.12
CA ARG A 177 10.07 8.22 3.11
C ARG A 177 10.87 9.27 3.88
N CYS A 178 11.30 10.35 3.24
CA CYS A 178 11.95 11.48 3.93
C CYS A 178 11.02 12.12 4.97
N ALA A 179 9.77 12.37 4.60
CA ALA A 179 8.72 12.85 5.50
C ALA A 179 8.48 11.87 6.65
N TYR A 180 8.36 10.58 6.34
CA TYR A 180 8.17 9.51 7.34
C TYR A 180 9.28 9.52 8.39
N LEU A 181 10.53 9.68 7.97
CA LEU A 181 11.70 9.64 8.86
C LEU A 181 11.93 10.94 9.65
N GLY A 182 11.02 11.91 9.54
CA GLY A 182 11.19 13.24 10.12
C GLY A 182 12.43 13.95 9.60
N LYS A 183 12.85 13.65 8.36
CA LYS A 183 13.96 14.32 7.68
C LYS A 183 13.48 15.50 6.83
N GLU A 184 12.17 15.71 6.72
CA GLU A 184 11.59 16.94 6.21
C GLU A 184 11.45 17.97 7.33
N ILE A 185 11.97 19.16 7.06
CA ILE A 185 11.90 20.36 7.89
C ILE A 185 10.48 20.93 7.67
N ASN A 186 9.70 21.05 8.74
CA ASN A 186 8.36 21.70 8.80
C ASN A 186 7.15 20.83 8.40
N LYS A 187 6.44 20.26 9.40
CA LYS A 187 5.01 20.51 9.70
C LYS A 187 4.45 19.57 10.78
N THR A 188 3.68 20.14 11.69
CA THR A 188 3.02 19.54 12.86
C THR A 188 1.73 18.79 12.49
N GLY A 189 1.49 17.66 13.16
CA GLY A 189 0.28 16.81 13.05
C GLY A 189 0.63 15.33 12.95
N LYS A 190 0.26 14.51 13.95
CA LYS A 190 0.51 13.05 13.97
C LYS A 190 -0.83 12.31 13.99
N THR A 191 -0.97 11.23 13.21
CA THR A 191 -2.01 10.21 13.40
C THR A 191 -1.41 8.86 13.77
N SER A 192 -2.24 7.81 13.94
CA SER A 192 -1.97 6.53 14.62
C SER A 192 -0.74 5.73 14.15
N ASN A 193 -0.11 6.08 13.04
CA ASN A 193 1.17 5.53 12.57
C ASN A 193 2.35 6.53 12.62
N ASN A 194 2.24 7.61 13.40
CA ASN A 194 3.15 8.77 13.46
C ASN A 194 3.33 9.55 12.13
N LEU A 195 2.48 9.30 11.12
CA LEU A 195 2.49 10.04 9.86
C LEU A 195 1.52 11.23 9.89
N ASN A 196 1.92 12.36 9.34
CA ASN A 196 1.03 13.49 9.14
C ASN A 196 0.12 13.23 7.93
N HIS A 197 -1.15 13.64 7.98
CA HIS A 197 -2.05 13.62 6.83
C HIS A 197 -1.43 14.34 5.62
N SER A 198 -0.69 15.44 5.85
CA SER A 198 0.00 16.16 4.80
C SER A 198 1.04 15.32 4.07
N SER A 199 1.61 14.27 4.68
CA SER A 199 2.60 13.40 4.02
C SER A 199 2.00 12.60 2.85
N PHE A 200 0.68 12.47 2.75
CA PHE A 200 0.01 11.83 1.62
C PHE A 200 -0.21 12.77 0.43
N PHE A 201 -0.12 14.08 0.64
CA PHE A 201 -0.36 15.12 -0.37
C PHE A 201 0.92 15.94 -0.61
N ARG A 202 1.55 15.78 -1.79
CA ARG A 202 2.81 16.46 -2.13
C ARG A 202 2.63 17.54 -3.20
N LYS A 203 2.72 17.17 -4.48
CA LYS A 203 2.50 18.06 -5.62
C LYS A 203 1.29 17.68 -6.47
N GLY A 204 1.03 16.38 -6.64
CA GLY A 204 -0.09 15.91 -7.47
C GLY A 204 0.13 16.07 -8.98
N GLU A 205 1.37 16.25 -9.42
CA GLU A 205 1.73 16.53 -10.81
C GLU A 205 2.27 15.29 -11.55
N VAL A 206 2.17 15.29 -12.87
CA VAL A 206 2.78 14.30 -13.78
C VAL A 206 4.10 14.86 -14.30
N GLY A 207 5.15 14.03 -14.34
CA GLY A 207 6.46 14.40 -14.86
C GLY A 207 7.34 15.19 -13.89
N ASP A 208 7.01 15.21 -12.60
CA ASP A 208 7.86 15.84 -11.59
C ASP A 208 9.21 15.12 -11.44
N SER A 209 9.31 13.87 -11.92
CA SER A 209 10.59 13.17 -12.05
C SER A 209 11.67 13.96 -12.77
N ASN A 210 11.29 14.75 -13.78
CA ASN A 210 12.22 15.52 -14.61
C ASN A 210 12.95 16.62 -13.80
N ASN A 211 12.39 17.02 -12.66
CA ASN A 211 12.98 18.00 -11.76
C ASN A 211 13.97 17.37 -10.75
N HIS A 212 14.04 16.04 -10.70
CA HIS A 212 14.73 15.31 -9.61
C HIS A 212 15.70 14.23 -10.10
N LEU A 213 15.47 13.65 -11.28
CA LEU A 213 16.31 12.61 -11.85
C LEU A 213 17.29 13.22 -12.86
N THR A 214 18.53 12.75 -12.85
CA THR A 214 19.47 13.11 -13.90
C THR A 214 19.14 12.34 -15.18
N PRO A 215 19.53 12.84 -16.37
CA PRO A 215 19.31 12.13 -17.63
C PRO A 215 19.84 10.69 -17.62
N GLN A 216 20.96 10.43 -16.94
CA GLN A 216 21.51 9.07 -16.80
C GLN A 216 20.61 8.17 -15.93
N MET A 217 20.04 8.69 -14.85
CA MET A 217 19.10 7.95 -14.00
C MET A 217 17.81 7.63 -14.75
N GLU A 218 17.27 8.60 -15.50
CA GLU A 218 16.09 8.39 -16.34
C GLU A 218 16.33 7.32 -17.39
N THR A 219 17.44 7.44 -18.14
CA THR A 219 17.83 6.46 -19.17
C THR A 219 17.92 5.06 -18.58
N LYS A 220 18.55 4.91 -17.40
CA LYS A 220 18.67 3.62 -16.74
C LYS A 220 17.31 3.02 -16.35
N ILE A 221 16.39 3.84 -15.85
CA ILE A 221 15.03 3.39 -15.51
C ILE A 221 14.26 3.02 -16.77
N ASP A 222 14.36 3.83 -17.83
CA ASP A 222 13.67 3.59 -19.10
C ASP A 222 14.17 2.29 -19.75
N MET A 223 15.46 1.99 -19.69
CA MET A 223 16.02 0.69 -20.14
C MET A 223 15.41 -0.50 -19.39
N ILE A 224 15.24 -0.39 -18.07
CA ILE A 224 14.63 -1.46 -17.25
C ILE A 224 13.16 -1.63 -17.60
N ILE A 225 12.42 -0.52 -17.77
CA ILE A 225 11.01 -0.55 -18.16
C ILE A 225 10.88 -1.24 -19.52
N GLU A 226 11.68 -0.84 -20.52
CA GLU A 226 11.64 -1.46 -21.83
C GLU A 226 11.95 -2.96 -21.74
N GLU A 227 12.99 -3.36 -21.01
CA GLU A 227 13.32 -4.79 -20.82
C GLU A 227 12.15 -5.58 -20.21
N LYS A 228 11.47 -5.03 -19.20
CA LYS A 228 10.40 -5.74 -18.48
C LYS A 228 9.05 -5.74 -19.20
N TYR A 229 8.75 -4.69 -19.97
CA TYR A 229 7.44 -4.53 -20.60
C TYR A 229 7.46 -4.79 -22.11
N LYS A 230 8.63 -5.08 -22.70
CA LYS A 230 8.75 -5.46 -24.11
C LYS A 230 7.79 -6.60 -24.45
N GLY A 231 6.93 -6.36 -25.43
CA GLY A 231 5.94 -7.34 -25.90
C GLY A 231 4.68 -7.48 -25.04
N SER A 232 4.57 -6.76 -23.92
CA SER A 232 3.38 -6.81 -23.04
C SER A 232 2.18 -5.99 -23.57
N GLY A 233 2.42 -5.09 -24.53
CA GLY A 233 1.44 -4.09 -24.99
C GLY A 233 1.24 -2.90 -24.03
N PHE A 234 1.88 -2.92 -22.85
CA PHE A 234 1.80 -1.84 -21.88
C PHE A 234 2.75 -0.69 -22.26
N LYS A 235 2.22 0.53 -22.28
CA LYS A 235 2.96 1.78 -22.58
C LYS A 235 2.56 2.86 -21.59
N TYR A 236 3.49 3.77 -21.28
CA TYR A 236 3.33 4.87 -20.33
C TYR A 236 3.46 6.22 -21.02
#